data_AF-A0A957Z5M0-F1
#
_entry.id   AF-A0A957Z5M0-F1
#
_cell.length_a   1.000
_cell.length_b   1.000
_cell.length_c   1.000
_cell.angle_alpha   90.00
_cell.angle_beta   90.00
_cell.angle_gamma   90.00
#
_symmetry.space_group_name_H-M   'P 1'
#
loop_
_entity.id
_entity.type
_entity.pdbx_description
1 polymer ?
#
loop_
_entity_poly.entity_id
_entity_poly.type
_entity_poly.pdbx_seq_one_letter_code
_entity_poly.pdbx_strand_id
1 'polypeptide(L)'
;MSPEYANFDLLVDRSESGYKARVTESPAGQATAAVTISAAVAEIQAAVAQGWTATDLEQATVKEWGTALYAALFPGEVETCLRRSLDAAERAGRGLRIRLRLADVPELATLPWEFVYAPALSRFLALSRQSPLVRYMELGEAQPSLLVDPPLAVLCVLSDPTDL
;
A
#
# COMPACT_ATOMS: atom_id res chain seq x y z
N MET A 1 12.73 -10.02 -18.70
CA MET A 1 12.08 -8.71 -18.90
C MET A 1 11.42 -8.32 -17.60
N SER A 2 11.77 -7.16 -17.04
CA SER A 2 11.07 -6.62 -15.87
C SER A 2 9.65 -6.22 -16.29
N PRO A 3 8.61 -6.53 -15.49
CA PRO A 3 7.25 -6.11 -15.82
C PRO A 3 7.17 -4.58 -15.92
N GLU A 4 6.54 -4.09 -16.97
CA GLU A 4 6.31 -2.66 -17.16
C GLU A 4 5.08 -2.23 -16.33
N TYR A 5 5.22 -1.13 -15.57
CA TYR A 5 4.17 -0.64 -14.67
C TYR A 5 3.73 0.76 -15.06
N ALA A 6 2.42 1.00 -15.06
CA ALA A 6 1.84 2.33 -14.89
C ALA A 6 1.81 2.70 -13.40
N ASN A 7 1.79 3.98 -13.05
CA ASN A 7 1.74 4.43 -11.65
C ASN A 7 0.31 4.80 -11.24
N PHE A 8 -0.02 4.53 -9.98
CA PHE A 8 -1.17 5.08 -9.28
C PHE A 8 -0.64 5.78 -8.02
N ASP A 9 -0.55 7.09 -8.05
CA ASP A 9 0.03 7.90 -6.99
C ASP A 9 -1.05 8.37 -6.01
N LEU A 10 -1.09 7.72 -4.85
CA LEU A 10 -2.04 8.01 -3.80
C LEU A 10 -1.35 8.79 -2.68
N LEU A 11 -1.71 10.05 -2.53
CA LEU A 11 -1.32 10.91 -1.41
C LEU A 11 -2.43 10.90 -0.36
N VAL A 12 -2.07 10.69 0.90
CA VAL A 12 -2.95 10.98 2.03
C VAL A 12 -2.37 12.15 2.81
N ASP A 13 -3.18 13.19 2.99
CA ASP A 13 -2.83 14.40 3.72
C ASP A 13 -3.88 14.75 4.78
N ARG A 14 -3.54 15.69 5.67
CA ARG A 14 -4.48 16.24 6.64
C ARG A 14 -5.46 17.19 5.96
N SER A 15 -6.69 17.18 6.45
CA SER A 15 -7.76 18.13 6.11
C SER A 15 -8.33 18.75 7.39
N GLU A 16 -9.18 19.77 7.26
CA GLU A 16 -9.76 20.50 8.40
C GLU A 16 -10.46 19.60 9.43
N SER A 17 -11.01 18.46 8.99
CA SER A 17 -11.78 17.55 9.85
C SER A 17 -11.26 16.11 9.86
N GLY A 18 -10.00 15.87 9.52
CA GLY A 18 -9.41 14.54 9.49
C GLY A 18 -8.40 14.35 8.36
N TYR A 19 -8.60 13.33 7.53
CA TYR A 19 -7.67 12.98 6.45
C TYR A 19 -8.34 13.04 5.09
N LYS A 20 -7.55 13.20 4.04
CA LYS A 20 -8.02 13.19 2.66
C LYS A 20 -7.07 12.36 1.80
N ALA A 21 -7.65 11.48 0.99
CA ALA A 21 -6.95 10.71 -0.03
C ALA A 21 -7.06 11.43 -1.36
N ARG A 22 -5.95 11.51 -2.09
CA ARG A 22 -5.83 12.19 -3.38
C ARG A 22 -5.03 11.34 -4.35
N VAL A 23 -5.64 10.98 -5.46
CA VAL A 23 -4.94 10.40 -6.61
C VAL A 23 -4.34 11.56 -7.40
N THR A 24 -3.02 11.66 -7.41
CA THR A 24 -2.28 12.76 -8.05
C THR A 24 -1.89 12.42 -9.49
N GLU A 25 -1.61 11.15 -9.76
CA GLU A 25 -1.29 10.62 -11.09
C GLU A 25 -1.86 9.20 -11.22
N SER A 26 -2.62 8.94 -12.29
CA SER A 26 -3.05 7.59 -12.64
C SER A 26 -3.48 7.48 -14.11
N PRO A 27 -3.56 6.27 -14.69
CA PRO A 27 -4.15 6.05 -16.02
C PRO A 27 -5.60 6.52 -16.16
N ALA A 28 -6.36 6.57 -15.06
CA ALA A 28 -7.77 6.97 -15.06
C ALA A 28 -7.99 8.42 -14.61
N GLY A 29 -6.93 9.22 -14.49
CA GLY A 29 -6.98 10.62 -14.08
C GLY A 29 -6.76 10.82 -12.57
N GLN A 30 -7.44 11.81 -12.01
CA GLN A 30 -7.30 12.22 -10.61
C GLN A 30 -8.62 12.04 -9.86
N ALA A 31 -8.53 11.79 -8.56
CA ALA A 31 -9.68 11.63 -7.69
C ALA A 31 -9.33 12.10 -6.28
N THR A 32 -10.35 12.42 -5.49
CA THR A 32 -10.19 12.86 -4.12
C THR A 32 -11.36 12.36 -3.30
N ALA A 33 -11.10 11.91 -2.08
CA ALA A 33 -12.13 11.55 -1.13
C ALA A 33 -11.65 11.78 0.32
N ALA A 34 -12.60 12.05 1.21
CA ALA A 34 -12.32 12.11 2.65
C ALA A 34 -11.99 10.71 3.16
N VAL A 35 -11.00 10.62 4.04
CA VAL A 35 -10.55 9.38 4.68
C VAL A 35 -11.08 9.34 6.10
N THR A 36 -11.80 8.26 6.41
CA THR A 36 -12.32 7.99 7.75
C THR A 36 -11.49 6.90 8.39
N ILE A 37 -10.90 7.19 9.54
CA ILE A 37 -10.27 6.17 10.39
C ILE A 37 -11.37 5.48 11.19
N SER A 38 -11.69 4.24 10.80
CA SER A 38 -12.69 3.45 11.51
C SER A 38 -12.14 2.93 12.84
N ALA A 39 -13.04 2.45 13.73
CA ALA A 39 -12.64 1.79 14.97
C ALA A 39 -11.69 0.61 14.71
N ALA A 40 -11.95 -0.19 13.66
CA ALA A 40 -11.07 -1.29 13.25
C ALA A 40 -9.66 -0.80 12.89
N VAL A 41 -9.51 0.31 12.16
CA VAL A 41 -8.18 0.85 11.84
C VAL A 41 -7.48 1.36 13.10
N ALA A 42 -8.21 1.95 14.03
CA ALA A 42 -7.66 2.38 15.32
C ALA A 42 -7.18 1.19 16.18
N GLU A 43 -7.93 0.07 16.18
CA GLU A 43 -7.54 -1.18 16.85
C GLU A 43 -6.26 -1.77 16.24
N ILE A 44 -6.14 -1.77 14.91
CA ILE A 44 -4.92 -2.18 14.22
C ILE A 44 -3.74 -1.32 14.67
N GLN A 45 -3.91 0.01 14.69
CA GLN A 45 -2.86 0.93 15.12
C GLN A 45 -2.43 0.67 16.57
N ALA A 46 -3.39 0.39 17.46
CA ALA A 46 -3.12 0.07 18.86
C ALA A 46 -2.38 -1.28 19.01
N ALA A 47 -2.76 -2.30 18.24
CA ALA A 47 -2.06 -3.58 18.21
C ALA A 47 -0.62 -3.42 17.70
N VAL A 48 -0.42 -2.60 16.66
CA VAL A 48 0.91 -2.26 16.14
C VAL A 48 1.77 -1.61 17.23
N ALA A 49 1.22 -0.63 17.95
CA ALA A 49 1.91 0.05 19.03
C ALA A 49 2.27 -0.87 20.22
N GLN A 50 1.53 -1.97 20.41
CA GLN A 50 1.78 -2.97 21.45
C GLN A 50 2.79 -4.05 21.02
N GLY A 51 3.38 -3.95 19.83
CA GLY A 51 4.40 -4.88 19.35
C GLY A 51 3.82 -6.20 18.83
N TRP A 52 2.68 -6.14 18.12
CA TRP A 52 2.15 -7.29 17.38
C TRP A 52 3.20 -7.94 16.46
N THR A 53 3.04 -9.23 16.19
CA THR A 53 3.82 -9.99 15.21
C THR A 53 2.89 -10.55 14.15
N ALA A 54 3.25 -10.39 12.88
CA ALA A 54 2.45 -10.85 11.75
C ALA A 54 2.21 -12.38 11.75
N THR A 55 3.09 -13.15 12.39
CA THR A 55 3.01 -14.60 12.56
C THR A 55 1.86 -15.05 13.45
N ASP A 56 1.34 -14.15 14.30
CA ASP A 56 0.36 -14.49 15.33
C ASP A 56 -1.08 -14.33 14.81
N LEU A 57 -1.24 -13.78 13.60
CA LEU A 57 -2.55 -13.54 13.02
C LEU A 57 -3.02 -14.72 12.18
N GLU A 58 -4.21 -15.21 12.50
CA GLU A 58 -4.95 -16.11 11.63
C GLU A 58 -5.25 -15.43 10.28
N GLN A 59 -5.33 -16.22 9.21
CA GLN A 59 -5.58 -15.71 7.86
C GLN A 59 -6.90 -14.92 7.75
N ALA A 60 -7.91 -15.28 8.56
CA ALA A 60 -9.18 -14.55 8.64
C ALA A 60 -8.95 -13.13 9.17
N THR A 61 -8.23 -12.98 10.29
CA THR A 61 -7.88 -11.70 10.89
C THR A 61 -7.07 -10.83 9.94
N VAL A 62 -6.10 -11.40 9.21
CA VAL A 62 -5.32 -10.65 8.21
C VAL A 62 -6.22 -10.09 7.09
N LYS A 63 -7.22 -10.85 6.64
CA LYS A 63 -8.19 -10.36 5.62
C LYS A 63 -9.11 -9.29 6.18
N GLU A 64 -9.56 -9.42 7.43
CA GLU A 64 -10.40 -8.41 8.10
C GLU A 64 -9.64 -7.10 8.27
N TRP A 65 -8.41 -7.17 8.79
CA TRP A 65 -7.51 -6.02 8.90
C TRP A 65 -7.27 -5.40 7.54
N GLY A 66 -6.93 -6.23 6.55
CA GLY A 66 -6.69 -5.80 5.19
C GLY A 66 -7.88 -5.10 4.55
N THR A 67 -9.10 -5.54 4.85
CA THR A 67 -10.34 -4.93 4.37
C THR A 67 -10.57 -3.56 5.00
N ALA A 68 -10.31 -3.43 6.30
CA ALA A 68 -10.40 -2.14 7.01
C ALA A 68 -9.37 -1.13 6.47
N LEU A 69 -8.12 -1.58 6.25
CA LEU A 69 -7.06 -0.75 5.65
C LEU A 69 -7.38 -0.34 4.21
N TYR A 70 -7.95 -1.25 3.41
CA TYR A 70 -8.39 -0.94 2.05
C TYR A 70 -9.47 0.15 2.04
N ALA A 71 -10.48 0.03 2.90
CA ALA A 71 -11.55 1.03 3.00
C ALA A 71 -11.02 2.42 3.40
N ALA A 72 -9.98 2.48 4.23
CA ALA A 72 -9.32 3.73 4.60
C ALA A 72 -8.55 4.37 3.44
N LEU A 73 -7.84 3.59 2.62
CA LEU A 73 -7.03 4.12 1.51
C LEU A 73 -7.83 4.45 0.25
N PHE A 74 -8.88 3.69 -0.04
CA PHE A 74 -9.66 3.81 -1.27
C PHE A 74 -11.13 4.15 -0.98
N PRO A 75 -11.45 5.29 -0.37
CA PRO A 75 -12.84 5.70 -0.20
C PRO A 75 -13.43 6.27 -1.50
N GLY A 76 -14.69 5.93 -1.79
CA GLY A 76 -15.51 6.57 -2.82
C GLY A 76 -14.85 6.66 -4.20
N GLU A 77 -14.71 7.88 -4.72
CA GLU A 77 -14.14 8.14 -6.06
C GLU A 77 -12.69 7.65 -6.21
N VAL A 78 -11.93 7.54 -5.12
CA VAL A 78 -10.56 7.01 -5.16
C VAL A 78 -10.57 5.51 -5.51
N GLU A 79 -11.52 4.73 -5.00
CA GLU A 79 -11.69 3.32 -5.41
C GLU A 79 -12.14 3.20 -6.86
N THR A 80 -13.06 4.04 -7.30
CA THR A 80 -13.49 4.06 -8.71
C THR A 80 -12.31 4.38 -9.63
N CYS A 81 -11.46 5.33 -9.25
CA CYS A 81 -10.24 5.66 -9.97
C CYS A 81 -9.23 4.49 -9.99
N LEU A 82 -9.05 3.80 -8.86
CA LEU A 82 -8.21 2.60 -8.77
C LEU A 82 -8.67 1.51 -9.74
N ARG A 83 -9.96 1.15 -9.71
CA ARG A 83 -10.53 0.10 -10.57
C ARG A 83 -10.35 0.43 -12.05
N ARG A 84 -10.70 1.66 -12.46
CA ARG A 84 -10.50 2.11 -13.85
C ARG A 84 -9.03 2.09 -14.27
N SER A 85 -8.12 2.42 -13.34
CA SER A 85 -6.68 2.40 -13.60
C SER A 85 -6.14 0.98 -13.75
N LEU A 86 -6.65 0.03 -12.95
CA LEU A 86 -6.33 -1.39 -13.09
C LEU A 86 -6.76 -1.92 -14.46
N ASP A 87 -8.01 -1.64 -14.87
CA ASP A 87 -8.52 -2.07 -16.17
C ASP A 87 -7.73 -1.46 -17.33
N ALA A 88 -7.31 -0.19 -17.20
CA ALA A 88 -6.52 0.49 -18.21
C ALA A 88 -5.10 -0.08 -18.33
N ALA A 89 -4.46 -0.38 -17.19
CA ALA A 89 -3.13 -1.00 -17.16
C ALA A 89 -3.17 -2.41 -17.76
N GLU A 90 -4.17 -3.21 -17.39
CA GLU A 90 -4.37 -4.56 -17.94
C GLU A 90 -4.56 -4.54 -19.46
N ARG A 91 -5.41 -3.64 -19.98
CA ARG A 91 -5.60 -3.45 -21.43
C ARG A 91 -4.31 -3.05 -22.16
N ALA A 92 -3.41 -2.35 -21.48
CA ALA A 92 -2.11 -1.97 -22.02
C ALA A 92 -1.02 -3.06 -21.82
N GLY A 93 -1.36 -4.23 -21.27
CA GLY A 93 -0.41 -5.30 -20.97
C GLY A 93 0.59 -4.95 -19.87
N ARG A 94 0.24 -4.01 -18.98
CA ARG A 94 1.09 -3.48 -17.91
C ARG A 94 0.52 -3.79 -16.53
N GLY A 95 1.36 -3.80 -15.51
CA GLY A 95 0.90 -3.74 -14.12
C GLY A 95 0.56 -2.30 -13.69
N LEU A 96 -0.13 -2.14 -12.56
CA LEU A 96 -0.40 -0.86 -11.93
C LEU A 96 0.31 -0.77 -10.57
N ARG A 97 1.43 -0.05 -10.50
CA ARG A 97 2.14 0.17 -9.24
C ARG A 97 1.46 1.26 -8.43
N ILE A 98 0.98 0.92 -7.24
CA ILE A 98 0.36 1.85 -6.30
C ILE A 98 1.48 2.45 -5.44
N ARG A 99 1.70 3.76 -5.55
CA ARG A 99 2.66 4.52 -4.74
C ARG A 99 1.91 5.27 -3.65
N LEU A 100 2.01 4.78 -2.42
CA LEU A 100 1.35 5.36 -1.26
C LEU A 100 2.27 6.39 -0.60
N ARG A 101 1.86 7.66 -0.60
CA ARG A 101 2.57 8.80 0.01
C ARG A 101 1.86 9.22 1.30
N LEU A 102 2.60 9.18 2.41
CA LEU A 102 2.10 9.42 3.77
C LEU A 102 2.97 10.41 4.55
N ALA A 103 3.78 11.21 3.87
CA ALA A 103 4.80 12.06 4.51
C ALA A 103 4.20 13.04 5.54
N ASP A 104 3.02 13.59 5.25
CA ASP A 104 2.34 14.59 6.11
C ASP A 104 1.47 13.97 7.21
N VAL A 105 1.39 12.63 7.27
CA VAL A 105 0.54 11.86 8.20
C VAL A 105 1.32 10.69 8.82
N PRO A 106 2.41 10.95 9.56
CA PRO A 106 3.30 9.91 10.09
C PRO A 106 2.59 8.91 11.04
N GLU A 107 1.51 9.32 11.70
CA GLU A 107 0.65 8.43 12.48
C GLU A 107 0.06 7.29 11.64
N LEU A 108 -0.43 7.60 10.44
CA LEU A 108 -0.94 6.61 9.48
C LEU A 108 0.20 5.83 8.83
N ALA A 109 1.43 6.35 8.89
CA ALA A 109 2.59 5.64 8.40
C ALA A 109 2.91 4.39 9.23
N THR A 110 2.44 4.27 10.47
CA THR A 110 2.68 3.08 11.31
C THR A 110 1.85 1.87 10.92
N LEU A 111 0.77 2.05 10.17
CA LEU A 111 -0.15 0.98 9.79
C LEU A 111 0.49 0.00 8.77
N PRO A 112 0.13 -1.30 8.83
CA PRO A 112 0.69 -2.34 7.96
C PRO A 112 -0.02 -2.37 6.60
N TRP A 113 0.23 -1.36 5.76
CA TRP A 113 -0.39 -1.23 4.43
C TRP A 113 -0.11 -2.41 3.48
N GLU A 114 0.90 -3.24 3.76
CA GLU A 114 1.15 -4.51 3.07
C GLU A 114 -0.04 -5.48 3.15
N PHE A 115 -0.89 -5.34 4.17
CA PHE A 115 -2.06 -6.20 4.37
C PHE A 115 -3.30 -5.73 3.63
N VAL A 116 -3.23 -4.61 2.91
CA VAL A 116 -4.38 -4.07 2.17
C VAL A 116 -4.97 -5.15 1.25
N TYR A 117 -6.18 -5.58 1.61
CA TYR A 117 -6.95 -6.61 0.93
C TYR A 117 -8.10 -5.93 0.20
N ALA A 118 -8.13 -6.04 -1.12
CA ALA A 118 -9.18 -5.49 -1.98
C ALA A 118 -10.30 -6.51 -2.12
N PRO A 119 -11.47 -6.35 -1.47
CA PRO A 119 -12.51 -7.36 -1.44
C PRO A 119 -13.12 -7.62 -2.82
N ALA A 120 -13.32 -6.54 -3.60
CA ALA A 120 -13.85 -6.63 -4.96
C ALA A 120 -12.94 -7.42 -5.91
N LEU A 121 -11.64 -7.50 -5.62
CA LEU A 121 -10.64 -8.22 -6.41
C LEU A 121 -10.26 -9.57 -5.77
N SER A 122 -10.81 -9.88 -4.59
CA SER A 122 -10.47 -11.04 -3.76
C SER A 122 -8.97 -11.26 -3.57
N ARG A 123 -8.18 -10.18 -3.38
CA ARG A 123 -6.71 -10.29 -3.29
C ARG A 123 -6.05 -9.21 -2.43
N PHE A 124 -4.90 -9.56 -1.88
CA PHE A 124 -3.97 -8.59 -1.31
C PHE A 124 -3.27 -7.81 -2.42
N LEU A 125 -3.28 -6.47 -2.33
CA LEU A 125 -2.66 -5.63 -3.35
C LEU A 125 -1.14 -5.82 -3.35
N ALA A 126 -0.51 -5.83 -2.18
CA ALA A 126 0.95 -5.98 -2.06
C ALA A 126 1.50 -7.33 -2.56
N LEU A 127 0.71 -8.40 -2.47
CA LEU A 127 1.12 -9.74 -2.95
C LEU A 127 0.90 -9.93 -4.46
N SER A 128 0.20 -9.00 -5.10
CA SER A 128 -0.09 -9.07 -6.53
C SER A 128 1.04 -8.47 -7.35
N ARG A 129 1.63 -9.28 -8.24
CA ARG A 129 2.59 -8.78 -9.25
C ARG A 129 1.97 -7.75 -10.19
N GLN A 130 0.65 -7.76 -10.34
CA GLN A 130 -0.08 -6.81 -11.19
C GLN A 130 -0.36 -5.49 -10.49
N SER A 131 -0.34 -5.45 -9.16
CA SER A 131 -0.73 -4.26 -8.40
C SER A 131 0.16 -3.98 -7.19
N PRO A 132 1.50 -3.94 -7.34
CA PRO A 132 2.39 -3.81 -6.19
C PRO A 132 2.11 -2.50 -5.45
N LEU A 133 1.92 -2.61 -4.14
CA LEU A 133 1.76 -1.46 -3.24
C LEU A 133 3.12 -1.15 -2.62
N VAL A 134 3.62 0.06 -2.88
CA VAL A 134 4.90 0.53 -2.34
C VAL A 134 4.70 1.81 -1.54
N ARG A 135 5.42 1.91 -0.42
CA ARG A 135 5.48 3.13 0.36
C ARG A 135 6.47 4.08 -0.28
N TYR A 136 5.99 5.22 -0.73
CA TYR A 136 6.82 6.25 -1.33
C TYR A 136 7.19 7.27 -0.26
N MET A 137 8.47 7.27 0.13
CA MET A 137 9.06 8.30 0.97
C MET A 137 9.59 9.40 0.05
N GLU A 138 9.15 10.64 0.27
CA GLU A 138 9.73 11.80 -0.41
C GLU A 138 11.12 12.05 0.18
N LEU A 139 12.11 11.29 -0.30
CA LEU A 139 13.51 11.60 -0.06
C LEU A 139 13.83 12.82 -0.93
N GLY A 140 14.19 13.94 -0.30
CA GLY A 140 14.54 15.19 -0.99
C GLY A 140 15.74 15.10 -1.93
N GLU A 141 16.43 13.96 -1.96
CA GLU A 141 17.52 13.68 -2.89
C GLU A 141 17.15 12.52 -3.80
N ALA A 142 17.48 12.67 -5.09
CA ALA A 142 17.49 11.54 -6.01
C ALA A 142 18.41 10.48 -5.42
N GLN A 143 17.84 9.34 -5.01
CA GLN A 143 18.63 8.23 -4.51
C GLN A 143 19.60 7.84 -5.63
N PRO A 144 20.93 7.93 -5.43
CA PRO A 144 21.86 7.53 -6.46
C PRO A 144 21.52 6.08 -6.82
N SER A 145 21.35 5.81 -8.11
CA SER A 145 21.26 4.44 -8.59
C SER A 145 22.44 3.69 -7.99
N LEU A 146 22.15 2.63 -7.23
CA LEU A 146 23.19 1.79 -6.64
C LEU A 146 23.97 1.19 -7.82
N LEU A 147 25.08 1.82 -8.20
CA LEU A 147 25.98 1.33 -9.22
C LEU A 147 26.70 0.14 -8.59
N VAL A 148 26.09 -1.03 -8.73
CA VAL A 148 26.67 -2.30 -8.34
C VAL A 148 27.28 -2.91 -9.58
N ASP A 149 28.60 -3.11 -9.57
CA ASP A 149 29.26 -3.91 -10.59
C ASP A 149 28.83 -5.37 -10.38
N PRO A 150 28.19 -6.02 -11.38
CA PRO A 150 27.78 -7.40 -11.25
C PRO A 150 28.99 -8.35 -11.13
N PRO A 151 28.84 -9.52 -10.47
CA PRO A 151 27.59 -10.05 -9.92
C PRO A 151 27.23 -9.47 -8.54
N LEU A 152 25.93 -9.26 -8.31
CA LEU A 152 25.41 -8.81 -7.02
C LEU A 152 25.52 -9.93 -5.98
N ALA A 153 26.27 -9.69 -4.90
CA ALA A 153 26.31 -10.57 -3.73
C ALA A 153 25.19 -10.17 -2.75
N VAL A 154 24.17 -11.02 -2.61
CA VAL A 154 23.04 -10.78 -1.70
C VAL A 154 23.21 -11.65 -0.45
N LEU A 155 23.31 -11.03 0.73
CA LEU A 155 23.24 -11.75 2.00
C LEU A 155 21.78 -12.05 2.32
N CYS A 156 21.41 -13.34 2.29
CA CYS A 156 20.13 -13.80 2.78
C CYS A 156 20.29 -14.21 4.25
N VAL A 157 19.49 -13.62 5.13
CA VAL A 157 19.37 -14.07 6.53
C VAL A 157 18.04 -14.80 6.63
N LEU A 158 18.10 -16.09 6.98
CA LEU A 158 16.93 -16.92 7.24
C LEU A 158 16.79 -17.05 8.76
N SER A 159 15.61 -16.80 9.29
CA SER A 159 15.29 -17.08 10.69
C SER A 159 15.08 -18.58 10.88
N ASP A 160 15.82 -19.19 11.81
CA ASP A 160 15.66 -20.60 12.25
C ASP A 160 15.33 -20.63 13.76
N PRO A 161 14.09 -20.27 14.16
CA PRO A 161 13.69 -20.36 15.56
C PRO A 161 13.47 -21.82 15.98
N THR A 162 14.11 -22.26 17.07
CA THR A 162 14.06 -23.66 17.54
C THR A 162 13.05 -23.96 18.66
N ASP A 163 12.21 -23.01 19.08
CA ASP A 163 11.25 -23.25 20.16
C ASP A 163 9.79 -23.23 19.65
N LEU A 164 9.22 -24.44 19.52
CA LEU A 164 7.79 -24.77 19.50
C LEU A 164 7.52 -25.88 20.51
#